data_AF-A0A6N9A0P3-F1
#
_entry.id   AF-A0A6N9A0P3-F1
#
_cell.length_a   1.000
_cell.length_b   1.000
_cell.length_c   1.000
_cell.angle_alpha   90.00
_cell.angle_beta   90.00
_cell.angle_gamma   90.00
#
_symmetry.space_group_name_H-M   'P 1'
#
loop_
_entity.id
_entity.type
_entity.pdbx_description
1 polymer ?
#
loop_
_entity_poly.entity_id
_entity_poly.type
_entity_poly.pdbx_seq_one_letter_code
_entity_poly.pdbx_strand_id
1 'polypeptide(L)'
;MTAAPTLDLGDLDPTGDRPDEQGRVDNITDWCLDQFRSHYQDHTITKDHIWAYIYGVMHAPDWRTKYANDLRKGLPRIPYADDFCAFARAGQELIDLHVGYETCEPHPDVRVLVDGREADPDHDNLDTYRLHRPMRWARTRGEDGKLIDDLSVLLVNDRCRIEGIPLEAHGYVVNGKTPLGWAIDRLRITQDKTSGITRDPNKWHAWSDRPYNLIEHLCRLITVSAQTVRIVDELPPSLLPDNPNPSG
;
A
#
# COMPACT_ATOMS: atom_id res chain seq x y z
N MET A 1 26.03 -25.21 4.87
CA MET A 1 24.88 -24.28 4.70
C MET A 1 25.43 -22.89 4.52
N THR A 2 25.64 -22.45 3.29
CA THR A 2 25.89 -21.04 3.00
C THR A 2 24.53 -20.42 2.70
N ALA A 3 24.03 -19.60 3.64
CA ALA A 3 22.87 -18.76 3.38
C ALA A 3 23.12 -17.92 2.12
N ALA A 4 22.09 -17.64 1.33
CA ALA A 4 22.20 -16.66 0.27
C ALA A 4 22.77 -15.36 0.88
N PRO A 5 23.71 -14.68 0.21
CA PRO A 5 24.20 -13.41 0.70
C PRO A 5 22.99 -12.48 0.92
N THR A 6 22.90 -11.91 2.11
CA THR A 6 21.80 -11.02 2.51
C THR A 6 22.43 -9.72 3.00
N LEU A 7 21.78 -8.60 2.69
CA LEU A 7 22.17 -7.32 3.25
C LEU A 7 21.56 -7.20 4.65
N ASP A 8 22.40 -6.94 5.65
CA ASP A 8 21.97 -6.53 6.99
C ASP A 8 21.86 -5.00 7.02
N LEU A 9 20.64 -4.48 7.21
CA LEU A 9 20.38 -3.04 7.27
C LEU A 9 20.97 -2.38 8.54
N GLY A 10 21.53 -3.16 9.47
CA GLY A 10 22.17 -2.68 10.69
C GLY A 10 23.68 -2.44 10.60
N ASP A 11 24.34 -2.86 9.52
CA ASP A 11 25.80 -2.68 9.38
C ASP A 11 26.12 -1.25 8.93
N LEU A 12 26.61 -0.43 9.86
CA LEU A 12 27.00 0.96 9.61
C LEU A 12 28.40 1.04 8.98
N ASP A 13 28.54 1.86 7.95
CA ASP A 13 29.80 2.14 7.26
C ASP A 13 30.81 2.86 8.20
N PRO A 14 32.07 2.38 8.31
CA PRO A 14 33.11 3.04 9.10
C PRO A 14 33.65 4.35 8.51
N THR A 15 33.30 4.73 7.27
CA THR A 15 33.92 5.85 6.53
C THR A 15 33.06 7.11 6.35
N GLY A 16 31.74 7.01 6.52
CA GLY A 16 30.82 8.15 6.50
C GLY A 16 30.65 8.80 5.12
N ASP A 17 29.43 8.76 4.59
CA ASP A 17 29.09 9.36 3.29
C ASP A 17 29.18 10.90 3.32
N ARG A 18 29.51 11.50 2.17
CA ARG A 18 29.63 12.95 2.02
C ARG A 18 28.25 13.63 2.02
N PRO A 19 28.07 14.73 2.77
CA PRO A 19 26.82 15.47 2.77
C PRO A 19 26.59 16.25 1.46
N ASP A 20 25.33 16.45 1.09
CA ASP A 20 24.89 17.33 0.01
C ASP A 20 25.06 18.83 0.34
N GLU A 21 24.67 19.70 -0.58
CA GLU A 21 24.75 21.17 -0.42
C GLU A 21 23.92 21.70 0.75
N GLN A 22 22.94 20.95 1.24
CA GLN A 22 22.10 21.28 2.40
C GLN A 22 22.53 20.56 3.67
N GLY A 23 23.67 19.85 3.65
CA GLY A 23 24.22 19.12 4.78
C GLY A 23 23.56 17.76 5.04
N ARG A 24 22.76 17.23 4.10
CA ARG A 24 22.08 15.92 4.23
C ARG A 24 23.00 14.80 3.76
N VAL A 25 22.95 13.67 4.44
CA VAL A 25 23.71 12.47 4.08
C VAL A 25 22.72 11.41 3.59
N ASP A 26 23.09 10.68 2.53
CA ASP A 26 22.28 9.57 2.02
C ASP A 26 22.21 8.44 3.06
N ASN A 27 21.05 7.80 3.18
CA ASN A 27 20.87 6.67 4.09
C ASN A 27 21.31 5.34 3.46
N ILE A 28 21.47 5.29 2.14
CA ILE A 28 22.13 4.19 1.44
C ILE A 28 23.60 4.54 1.34
N THR A 29 24.44 3.79 2.05
CA THR A 29 25.88 4.07 2.12
C THR A 29 26.58 3.77 0.79
N ASP A 30 27.73 4.40 0.55
CA ASP A 30 28.59 4.04 -0.59
C ASP A 30 29.05 2.56 -0.50
N TRP A 31 29.30 2.06 0.72
CA TRP A 31 29.56 0.63 0.94
C TRP A 31 28.42 -0.27 0.45
N CYS A 32 27.18 0.05 0.78
CA CYS A 32 26.01 -0.71 0.33
C CYS A 32 25.90 -0.70 -1.19
N LEU A 33 26.08 0.47 -1.82
CA LEU A 33 26.10 0.62 -3.27
C LEU A 33 27.15 -0.30 -3.92
N ASP A 34 28.36 -0.34 -3.35
CA ASP A 34 29.44 -1.20 -3.85
C ASP A 34 29.12 -2.70 -3.69
N GLN A 35 28.41 -3.10 -2.62
CA GLN A 35 27.96 -4.49 -2.47
C GLN A 35 26.98 -4.88 -3.58
N PHE A 36 25.98 -4.05 -3.89
CA PHE A 36 25.02 -4.32 -4.96
C PHE A 36 25.69 -4.37 -6.34
N ARG A 37 26.54 -3.39 -6.66
CA ARG A 37 27.27 -3.34 -7.93
C ARG A 37 28.19 -4.56 -8.09
N SER A 38 28.85 -4.96 -7.01
CA SER A 38 29.71 -6.16 -7.00
C SER A 38 28.90 -7.45 -7.10
N HIS A 39 27.73 -7.54 -6.47
CA HIS A 39 26.89 -8.74 -6.57
C HIS A 39 26.32 -8.92 -7.98
N TYR A 40 25.73 -7.87 -8.54
CA TYR A 40 25.06 -7.91 -9.85
C TYR A 40 25.99 -7.65 -11.04
N GLN A 41 27.27 -7.32 -10.78
CA GLN A 41 28.26 -6.97 -11.81
C GLN A 41 27.79 -5.82 -12.72
N ASP A 42 27.05 -4.87 -12.14
CA ASP A 42 26.44 -3.74 -12.86
C ASP A 42 26.74 -2.42 -12.15
N HIS A 43 27.63 -1.61 -12.75
CA HIS A 43 28.01 -0.30 -12.24
C HIS A 43 26.97 0.80 -12.51
N THR A 44 25.93 0.52 -13.28
CA THR A 44 24.82 1.47 -13.54
C THR A 44 23.80 1.51 -12.40
N ILE A 45 23.86 0.56 -11.45
CA ILE A 45 23.07 0.59 -10.22
C ILE A 45 23.39 1.88 -9.45
N THR A 46 22.35 2.56 -8.98
CA THR A 46 22.39 3.78 -8.17
C THR A 46 21.77 3.52 -6.81
N LYS A 47 21.93 4.45 -5.87
CA LYS A 47 21.30 4.37 -4.55
C LYS A 47 19.76 4.36 -4.65
N ASP A 48 19.18 5.15 -5.55
CA ASP A 48 17.74 5.13 -5.81
C ASP A 48 17.25 3.77 -6.33
N HIS A 49 18.00 3.12 -7.22
CA HIS A 49 17.68 1.76 -7.66
C HIS A 49 17.67 0.76 -6.49
N ILE A 50 18.59 0.90 -5.53
CA ILE A 50 18.64 0.05 -4.32
C ILE A 50 17.43 0.33 -3.42
N TRP A 51 17.05 1.60 -3.23
CA TRP A 51 15.86 1.96 -2.46
C TRP A 51 14.60 1.33 -3.05
N ALA A 52 14.42 1.49 -4.37
CA ALA A 52 13.30 0.89 -5.09
C ALA A 52 13.34 -0.64 -5.01
N TYR A 53 14.50 -1.25 -5.23
CA TYR A 53 14.69 -2.70 -5.11
C TYR A 53 14.26 -3.24 -3.73
N ILE A 54 14.70 -2.61 -2.64
CA ILE A 54 14.31 -3.00 -1.27
C ILE A 54 12.79 -2.93 -1.14
N TYR A 55 12.17 -1.85 -1.64
CA TYR A 55 10.72 -1.70 -1.59
C TYR A 55 9.99 -2.81 -2.36
N GLY A 56 10.47 -3.17 -3.55
CA GLY A 56 9.94 -4.28 -4.35
C GLY A 56 10.04 -5.63 -3.60
N VAL A 57 11.21 -5.96 -3.06
CA VAL A 57 11.41 -7.23 -2.32
C VAL A 57 10.54 -7.30 -1.08
N MET A 58 10.33 -6.19 -0.37
CA MET A 58 9.45 -6.15 0.81
C MET A 58 7.98 -6.46 0.48
N HIS A 59 7.58 -6.36 -0.79
CA HIS A 59 6.26 -6.74 -1.29
C HIS A 59 6.21 -8.15 -1.87
N ALA A 60 7.33 -8.83 -2.06
CA ALA A 60 7.39 -10.18 -2.64
C ALA A 60 6.69 -11.23 -1.73
N PRO A 61 5.66 -11.96 -2.25
CA PRO A 61 4.89 -12.90 -1.43
C PRO A 61 5.71 -14.07 -0.87
N ASP A 62 6.69 -14.55 -1.64
CA ASP A 62 7.55 -15.68 -1.27
C ASP A 62 8.50 -15.30 -0.12
N TRP A 63 9.14 -14.13 -0.16
CA TRP A 63 9.97 -13.63 0.94
C TRP A 63 9.15 -13.40 2.21
N ARG A 64 7.99 -12.73 2.11
CA ARG A 64 7.11 -12.48 3.25
C ARG A 64 6.63 -13.77 3.90
N THR A 65 6.36 -14.80 3.09
CA THR A 65 5.90 -16.10 3.57
C THR A 65 7.04 -16.90 4.22
N LYS A 66 8.19 -17.03 3.56
CA LYS A 66 9.35 -17.80 4.06
C LYS A 66 9.90 -17.21 5.36
N TYR A 67 9.97 -15.88 5.47
CA TYR A 67 10.56 -15.19 6.63
C TYR A 67 9.53 -14.61 7.61
N ALA A 68 8.26 -15.03 7.54
CA ALA A 68 7.17 -14.50 8.39
C ALA A 68 7.47 -14.51 9.90
N ASN A 69 8.23 -15.49 10.39
CA ASN A 69 8.59 -15.58 11.81
C ASN A 69 9.69 -14.59 12.20
N ASP A 70 10.66 -14.37 11.32
CA ASP A 70 11.79 -13.45 11.57
C ASP A 70 11.33 -12.00 11.46
N LEU A 71 10.48 -11.70 10.47
CA LEU A 71 9.87 -10.38 10.27
C LEU A 71 9.00 -9.92 11.46
N ARG A 72 8.50 -10.85 12.27
CA ARG A 72 7.78 -10.52 13.52
C ARG A 72 8.70 -10.21 14.70
N LYS A 73 9.96 -10.65 14.66
CA LYS A 73 10.86 -10.68 15.81
C LYS A 73 12.07 -9.76 15.67
N GLY A 74 12.41 -9.33 14.46
CA GLY A 74 13.59 -8.51 14.21
C GLY A 74 13.48 -7.68 12.93
N LEU A 75 14.55 -6.96 12.64
CA LEU A 75 14.66 -6.16 11.42
C LEU A 75 14.73 -7.07 10.18
N PRO A 76 14.10 -6.66 9.07
CA PRO A 76 14.11 -7.43 7.84
C PRO A 76 15.53 -7.56 7.28
N ARG A 77 15.88 -8.75 6.79
CA ARG A 77 17.08 -9.00 5.99
C ARG A 77 16.68 -9.14 4.53
N ILE A 78 17.29 -8.33 3.67
CA ILE A 78 16.92 -8.25 2.27
C ILE A 78 17.80 -9.22 1.45
N PRO A 79 17.23 -10.22 0.74
CA PRO A 79 17.98 -11.08 -0.16
C PRO A 79 18.47 -10.31 -1.39
N TYR A 80 19.53 -10.82 -2.02
CA TYR A 80 19.82 -10.52 -3.42
C TYR A 80 19.00 -11.49 -4.30
N ALA A 81 17.90 -11.00 -4.86
CA ALA A 81 17.07 -11.70 -5.82
C ALA A 81 17.78 -11.76 -7.17
N ASP A 82 17.50 -12.80 -7.96
CA ASP A 82 18.15 -13.00 -9.27
C ASP A 82 17.92 -11.81 -10.22
N ASP A 83 16.68 -11.31 -10.29
CA ASP A 83 16.30 -10.22 -11.20
C ASP A 83 16.20 -8.87 -10.46
N PHE A 84 17.35 -8.24 -10.22
CA PHE A 84 17.41 -6.91 -9.60
C PHE A 84 16.53 -5.89 -10.32
N CYS A 85 16.55 -5.89 -11.65
CA CYS A 85 15.84 -4.92 -12.48
C CYS A 85 14.33 -5.04 -12.34
N ALA A 86 13.78 -6.26 -12.30
CA ALA A 86 12.36 -6.46 -12.08
C ALA A 86 11.90 -5.91 -10.72
N PHE A 87 12.65 -6.21 -9.65
CA PHE A 87 12.34 -5.72 -8.30
C PHE A 87 12.52 -4.20 -8.16
N ALA A 88 13.56 -3.62 -8.75
CA ALA A 88 13.77 -2.18 -8.75
C ALA A 88 12.65 -1.45 -9.50
N ARG A 89 12.21 -1.96 -10.66
CA ARG A 89 11.11 -1.35 -11.43
C ARG A 89 9.77 -1.43 -10.70
N ALA A 90 9.39 -2.63 -10.25
CA ALA A 90 8.15 -2.83 -9.50
C ALA A 90 8.16 -2.01 -8.19
N GLY A 91 9.30 -1.95 -7.51
CA GLY A 91 9.48 -1.14 -6.32
C GLY A 91 9.31 0.36 -6.59
N GLN A 92 9.86 0.87 -7.70
CA GLN A 92 9.66 2.27 -8.08
C GLN A 92 8.19 2.56 -8.39
N GLU A 93 7.52 1.68 -9.14
CA GLU A 93 6.10 1.81 -9.46
C GLU A 93 5.23 1.82 -8.18
N LEU A 94 5.54 0.96 -7.21
CA LEU A 94 4.89 0.94 -5.91
C LEU A 94 5.17 2.20 -5.08
N ILE A 95 6.40 2.74 -5.10
CA ILE A 95 6.74 4.00 -4.43
C ILE A 95 5.92 5.15 -5.01
N ASP A 96 5.91 5.28 -6.34
CA ASP A 96 5.20 6.35 -7.03
C ASP A 96 3.69 6.27 -6.74
N LEU A 97 3.13 5.05 -6.78
CA LEU A 97 1.72 4.80 -6.46
C LEU A 97 1.39 5.15 -5.00
N HIS A 98 2.19 4.69 -4.03
CA HIS A 98 1.90 4.87 -2.62
C HIS A 98 2.17 6.29 -2.12
N VAL A 99 3.14 7.00 -2.70
CA VAL A 99 3.35 8.43 -2.44
C VAL A 99 2.24 9.26 -3.09
N GLY A 100 1.84 8.87 -4.31
CA GLY A 100 0.76 9.51 -5.07
C GLY A 100 -0.66 9.08 -4.71
N TYR A 101 -0.87 8.38 -3.57
CA TYR A 101 -2.15 7.76 -3.23
C TYR A 101 -3.32 8.74 -3.11
N GLU A 102 -3.04 10.02 -2.80
CA GLU A 102 -4.06 11.07 -2.70
C GLU A 102 -4.40 11.72 -4.04
N THR A 103 -3.59 11.50 -5.08
CA THR A 103 -3.66 12.20 -6.37
C THR A 103 -3.85 11.26 -7.56
N CYS A 104 -3.84 9.94 -7.36
CA CYS A 104 -4.08 9.00 -8.45
C CYS A 104 -5.51 9.13 -9.01
N GLU A 105 -5.69 8.68 -10.25
CA GLU A 105 -7.01 8.66 -10.87
C GLU A 105 -7.88 7.55 -10.24
N PRO A 106 -9.18 7.78 -10.03
CA PRO A 106 -10.11 6.73 -9.62
C PRO A 106 -10.15 5.55 -10.61
N HIS A 107 -10.36 4.35 -10.08
CA HIS A 107 -10.46 3.14 -10.88
C HIS A 107 -11.65 3.23 -11.86
N PRO A 108 -11.47 2.87 -13.14
CA PRO A 108 -12.48 3.11 -14.18
C PRO A 108 -13.81 2.37 -13.94
N ASP A 109 -13.76 1.20 -13.29
CA ASP A 109 -14.96 0.41 -12.97
C ASP A 109 -15.71 0.90 -11.72
N VAL A 110 -15.11 1.80 -10.95
CA VAL A 110 -15.70 2.31 -9.70
C VAL A 110 -16.64 3.47 -10.00
N ARG A 111 -17.89 3.34 -9.54
CA ARG A 111 -18.96 4.33 -9.74
C ARG A 111 -19.46 4.85 -8.41
N VAL A 112 -19.76 6.14 -8.35
CA VAL A 112 -20.32 6.78 -7.15
C VAL A 112 -21.78 7.11 -7.42
N LEU A 113 -22.68 6.53 -6.64
CA LEU A 113 -24.12 6.77 -6.77
C LEU A 113 -24.65 7.57 -5.58
N VAL A 114 -25.45 8.60 -5.87
CA VAL A 114 -26.22 9.38 -4.90
C VAL A 114 -27.71 9.20 -5.21
N ASP A 115 -28.48 8.72 -4.24
CA ASP A 115 -29.92 8.45 -4.38
C ASP A 115 -30.29 7.58 -5.60
N GLY A 116 -29.39 6.69 -6.01
CA GLY A 116 -29.60 5.77 -7.13
C GLY A 116 -29.27 6.31 -8.52
N ARG A 117 -28.73 7.53 -8.63
CA ARG A 117 -28.15 8.07 -9.88
C ARG A 117 -26.66 8.33 -9.72
N GLU A 118 -25.95 8.51 -10.83
CA GLU A 118 -24.55 8.96 -10.80
C GLU A 118 -24.41 10.26 -10.01
N ALA A 119 -23.33 10.32 -9.22
CA ALA A 119 -22.93 11.52 -8.53
C ALA A 119 -22.60 12.62 -9.53
N ASP A 120 -23.10 13.82 -9.26
CA ASP A 120 -22.77 15.03 -9.99
C ASP A 120 -22.26 16.04 -8.96
N PRO A 121 -20.96 16.04 -8.63
CA PRO A 121 -20.40 16.83 -7.54
C PRO A 121 -20.62 18.34 -7.67
N ASP A 122 -20.88 18.82 -8.89
CA ASP A 122 -21.11 20.23 -9.19
C ASP A 122 -22.57 20.65 -8.97
N HIS A 123 -23.52 19.70 -8.96
CA HIS A 123 -24.96 19.96 -8.81
C HIS A 123 -25.60 19.29 -7.59
N ASP A 124 -24.96 18.27 -7.03
CA ASP A 124 -25.43 17.55 -5.86
C ASP A 124 -25.38 18.43 -4.61
N ASN A 125 -26.32 18.20 -3.69
CA ASN A 125 -26.26 18.85 -2.39
C ASN A 125 -25.05 18.32 -1.62
N LEU A 126 -24.14 19.20 -1.18
CA LEU A 126 -22.91 18.82 -0.47
C LEU A 126 -23.13 17.87 0.72
N ASP A 127 -24.29 17.91 1.36
CA ASP A 127 -24.64 17.06 2.50
C ASP A 127 -24.82 15.56 2.11
N THR A 128 -25.05 15.25 0.83
CA THR A 128 -25.22 13.87 0.34
C THR A 128 -23.96 13.03 0.52
N TYR A 129 -22.78 13.65 0.55
CA TYR A 129 -21.49 12.96 0.68
C TYR A 129 -20.97 12.93 2.12
N ARG A 130 -21.58 13.69 3.04
CA ARG A 130 -21.09 13.78 4.43
C ARG A 130 -21.33 12.49 5.19
N LEU A 131 -20.41 12.17 6.09
CA LEU A 131 -20.51 11.03 6.98
C LEU A 131 -21.43 11.37 8.15
N HIS A 132 -22.67 10.88 8.09
CA HIS A 132 -23.64 10.98 9.20
C HIS A 132 -23.67 9.71 10.07
N ARG A 133 -23.10 8.63 9.54
CA ARG A 133 -23.04 7.31 10.16
C ARG A 133 -21.79 6.57 9.69
N PRO A 134 -21.37 5.51 10.39
CA PRO A 134 -20.24 4.69 9.94
C PRO A 134 -20.53 4.05 8.58
N MET A 135 -19.50 4.04 7.73
CA MET A 135 -19.52 3.33 6.46
C MET A 135 -19.66 1.82 6.70
N ARG A 136 -20.25 1.11 5.76
CA ARG A 136 -20.41 -0.35 5.84
C ARG A 136 -20.52 -0.97 4.46
N TRP A 137 -20.13 -2.23 4.34
CA TRP A 137 -20.39 -3.02 3.14
C TRP A 137 -21.90 -3.21 2.94
N ALA A 138 -22.31 -3.25 1.67
CA ALA A 138 -23.62 -3.78 1.34
C ALA A 138 -23.70 -5.26 1.73
N ARG A 139 -24.91 -5.82 1.73
CA ARG A 139 -25.15 -7.19 2.15
C ARG A 139 -25.76 -7.98 1.02
N THR A 140 -25.19 -9.14 0.72
CA THR A 140 -25.68 -10.07 -0.30
C THR A 140 -25.86 -11.47 0.29
N ARG A 141 -26.56 -12.36 -0.41
CA ARG A 141 -26.71 -13.76 -0.01
C ARG A 141 -25.57 -14.59 -0.59
N GLY A 142 -24.83 -15.28 0.27
CA GLY A 142 -23.85 -16.28 -0.13
C GLY A 142 -24.51 -17.54 -0.67
N GLU A 143 -23.68 -18.46 -1.18
CA GLU A 143 -24.14 -19.75 -1.74
C GLU A 143 -24.90 -20.60 -0.72
N ASP A 144 -24.57 -20.48 0.56
CA ASP A 144 -25.24 -21.15 1.67
C ASP A 144 -26.53 -20.44 2.16
N GLY A 145 -26.94 -19.39 1.45
CA GLY A 145 -28.11 -18.57 1.77
C GLY A 145 -27.92 -17.60 2.94
N LYS A 146 -26.76 -17.60 3.60
CA LYS A 146 -26.46 -16.64 4.68
C LYS A 146 -26.17 -15.26 4.11
N LEU A 147 -26.51 -14.25 4.90
CA LEU A 147 -26.19 -12.87 4.56
C LEU A 147 -24.70 -12.64 4.81
N ILE A 148 -23.95 -12.22 3.79
CA ILE A 148 -22.52 -11.88 3.84
C ILE A 148 -22.30 -10.45 3.35
N ASP A 149 -21.10 -9.91 3.55
CA ASP A 149 -20.71 -8.61 2.97
C ASP A 149 -20.54 -8.73 1.46
N ASP A 150 -21.11 -7.78 0.75
CA ASP A 150 -20.85 -7.54 -0.67
C ASP A 150 -19.70 -6.54 -0.79
N LEU A 151 -18.51 -7.07 -1.05
CA LEU A 151 -17.27 -6.31 -1.13
C LEU A 151 -17.14 -5.47 -2.42
N SER A 152 -18.11 -5.58 -3.33
CA SER A 152 -18.18 -4.75 -4.53
C SER A 152 -18.91 -3.41 -4.29
N VAL A 153 -19.58 -3.27 -3.14
CA VAL A 153 -20.40 -2.09 -2.83
C VAL A 153 -20.16 -1.58 -1.41
N LEU A 154 -19.60 -0.37 -1.29
CA LEU A 154 -19.45 0.36 -0.03
C LEU A 154 -20.58 1.38 0.14
N LEU A 155 -21.35 1.25 1.22
CA LEU A 155 -22.33 2.23 1.64
C LEU A 155 -21.62 3.30 2.49
N VAL A 156 -21.43 4.49 1.93
CA VAL A 156 -20.77 5.60 2.61
C VAL A 156 -21.71 6.21 3.65
N ASN A 157 -22.96 6.46 3.26
CA ASN A 157 -24.05 6.86 4.14
C ASN A 157 -25.40 6.35 3.57
N ASP A 158 -26.51 6.99 3.92
CA ASP A 158 -27.85 6.55 3.47
C ASP A 158 -28.19 6.95 2.03
N ARG A 159 -27.43 7.88 1.45
CA ARG A 159 -27.66 8.45 0.11
C ARG A 159 -26.55 8.11 -0.87
N CYS A 160 -25.29 8.13 -0.41
CA CYS A 160 -24.08 7.91 -1.18
C CYS A 160 -23.54 6.49 -1.01
N ARG A 161 -23.21 5.84 -2.13
CA ARG A 161 -22.53 4.54 -2.18
C ARG A 161 -21.52 4.50 -3.32
N ILE A 162 -20.50 3.67 -3.14
CA ILE A 162 -19.46 3.37 -4.13
C ILE A 162 -19.70 1.94 -4.60
N GLU A 163 -19.90 1.74 -5.89
CA GLU A 163 -20.17 0.45 -6.54
C GLU A 163 -19.06 0.10 -7.53
N GLY A 164 -18.96 -1.18 -7.91
CA GLY A 164 -17.97 -1.65 -8.88
C GLY A 164 -16.56 -1.77 -8.32
N ILE A 165 -16.44 -1.98 -7.00
CA ILE A 165 -15.14 -2.16 -6.35
C ILE A 165 -14.56 -3.52 -6.79
N PRO A 166 -13.39 -3.55 -7.48
CA PRO A 166 -12.75 -4.79 -7.90
C PRO A 166 -12.42 -5.68 -6.69
N LEU A 167 -12.67 -6.98 -6.79
CA LEU A 167 -12.44 -7.90 -5.67
C LEU A 167 -10.96 -8.04 -5.32
N GLU A 168 -10.09 -7.92 -6.33
CA GLU A 168 -8.64 -7.91 -6.19
C GLU A 168 -8.14 -6.75 -5.32
N ALA A 169 -8.85 -5.63 -5.23
CA ALA A 169 -8.48 -4.53 -4.33
C ALA A 169 -8.46 -4.95 -2.85
N HIS A 170 -9.12 -6.05 -2.49
CA HIS A 170 -9.11 -6.59 -1.13
C HIS A 170 -7.89 -7.47 -0.84
N GLY A 171 -7.04 -7.76 -1.84
CA GLY A 171 -5.79 -8.49 -1.68
C GLY A 171 -4.67 -7.67 -1.06
N TYR A 172 -4.70 -6.33 -1.19
CA TYR A 172 -3.69 -5.47 -0.60
C TYR A 172 -4.01 -5.15 0.87
N VAL A 173 -3.16 -5.63 1.79
CA VAL A 173 -3.37 -5.53 3.24
C VAL A 173 -2.17 -4.86 3.91
N VAL A 174 -2.43 -3.78 4.63
CA VAL A 174 -1.45 -3.04 5.44
C VAL A 174 -1.84 -3.17 6.91
N ASN A 175 -0.98 -3.77 7.72
CA ASN A 175 -1.21 -3.95 9.16
C ASN A 175 -2.57 -4.61 9.50
N GLY A 176 -2.95 -5.64 8.73
CA GLY A 176 -4.13 -6.48 8.99
C GLY A 176 -5.45 -5.96 8.41
N LYS A 177 -5.47 -4.81 7.72
CA LYS A 177 -6.65 -4.29 7.01
C LYS A 177 -6.27 -3.78 5.62
N THR A 178 -7.24 -3.78 4.70
CA THR A 178 -7.10 -3.09 3.42
C THR A 178 -7.05 -1.57 3.66
N PRO A 179 -6.47 -0.77 2.75
CA PRO A 179 -6.52 0.70 2.86
C PRO A 179 -7.95 1.23 3.03
N LEU A 180 -8.90 0.69 2.26
CA LEU A 180 -10.31 1.04 2.39
C LEU A 180 -10.90 0.58 3.74
N GLY A 181 -10.48 -0.58 4.26
CA GLY A 181 -10.83 -1.05 5.59
C GLY A 181 -10.33 -0.13 6.72
N TRP A 182 -9.13 0.43 6.58
CA TRP A 182 -8.63 1.48 7.49
C TRP A 182 -9.48 2.75 7.40
N ALA A 183 -9.88 3.16 6.20
CA ALA A 183 -10.76 4.31 6.01
C ALA A 183 -12.12 4.09 6.67
N ILE A 184 -12.75 2.93 6.50
CA ILE A 184 -14.03 2.55 7.16
C ILE A 184 -13.91 2.63 8.68
N ASP A 185 -12.80 2.16 9.25
CA ASP A 185 -12.59 2.15 10.70
C ASP A 185 -12.31 3.54 11.27
N ARG A 186 -11.52 4.35 10.57
CA ARG A 186 -10.96 5.63 11.07
C ARG A 186 -11.83 6.83 10.70
N LEU A 187 -12.43 6.83 9.51
CA LEU A 187 -13.26 7.92 9.01
C LEU A 187 -14.69 7.75 9.50
N ARG A 188 -14.90 8.03 10.78
CA ARG A 188 -16.23 8.06 11.41
C ARG A 188 -16.29 9.12 12.50
N ILE A 189 -17.48 9.68 12.71
CA ILE A 189 -17.72 10.60 13.81
C ILE A 189 -17.61 9.81 15.12
N THR A 190 -16.70 10.23 15.99
CA THR A 190 -16.52 9.65 17.33
C THR A 190 -16.37 10.74 18.37
N GLN A 191 -16.83 10.48 19.58
CA GLN A 191 -16.63 11.37 20.72
C GLN A 191 -15.91 10.59 21.83
N ASP A 192 -14.80 11.14 22.30
CA ASP A 192 -14.11 10.59 23.45
C ASP A 192 -14.90 10.90 24.72
N LYS A 193 -15.25 9.86 25.49
CA LYS A 193 -16.13 10.00 26.67
C LYS A 193 -15.50 10.81 27.80
N THR A 194 -14.17 10.82 27.88
CA THR A 194 -13.44 11.45 28.99
C THR A 194 -13.20 12.93 28.72
N SER A 195 -12.67 13.25 27.54
CA SER A 195 -12.34 14.62 27.13
C SER A 195 -13.49 15.37 26.48
N GLY A 196 -14.53 14.67 26.01
CA GLY A 196 -15.63 15.24 25.23
C GLY A 196 -15.25 15.63 23.80
N ILE A 197 -13.98 15.45 23.41
CA ILE A 197 -13.47 15.85 22.09
C ILE A 197 -14.14 15.00 21.01
N THR A 198 -14.78 15.67 20.07
CA THR A 198 -15.39 15.05 18.89
C THR A 198 -14.41 15.03 17.73
N ARG A 199 -14.14 13.84 17.21
CA ARG A 199 -13.40 13.62 15.97
C ARG A 199 -14.42 13.44 14.86
N ASP A 200 -14.54 14.44 14.01
CA ASP A 200 -15.48 14.48 12.89
C ASP A 200 -14.70 14.64 11.58
N PRO A 201 -14.60 13.59 10.75
CA PRO A 201 -13.89 13.67 9.48
C PRO A 201 -14.46 14.73 8.53
N ASN A 202 -15.75 15.04 8.62
CA ASN A 202 -16.39 16.07 7.77
C ASN A 202 -15.85 17.49 8.01
N LYS A 203 -15.16 17.72 9.14
CA LYS A 203 -14.55 19.00 9.50
C LYS A 203 -13.08 19.11 9.08
N TRP A 204 -12.51 18.07 8.49
CA TRP A 204 -11.14 18.16 7.98
C TRP A 204 -11.12 19.15 6.80
N HIS A 205 -10.17 20.09 6.82
CA HIS A 205 -10.07 21.18 5.84
C HIS A 205 -10.08 20.70 4.37
N ALA A 206 -9.58 19.50 4.09
CA ALA A 206 -9.59 18.93 2.75
C ALA A 206 -11.01 18.60 2.24
N TRP A 207 -11.96 18.37 3.14
CA TRP A 207 -13.31 17.86 2.84
C TRP A 207 -14.44 18.75 3.35
N SER A 208 -14.14 19.73 4.22
CA SER A 208 -15.17 20.58 4.85
C SER A 208 -15.97 21.36 3.81
N ASP A 209 -15.26 21.93 2.84
CA ASP A 209 -15.83 22.82 1.82
C ASP A 209 -16.26 22.06 0.57
N ARG A 210 -15.61 20.93 0.29
CA ARG A 210 -15.95 20.01 -0.80
C ARG A 210 -16.01 18.56 -0.29
N PRO A 211 -17.15 18.13 0.28
CA PRO A 211 -17.32 16.78 0.84
C PRO A 211 -17.07 15.65 -0.16
N TYR A 212 -17.24 15.91 -1.46
CA TYR A 212 -16.91 14.94 -2.51
C TYR A 212 -15.44 14.52 -2.51
N ASN A 213 -14.52 15.36 -2.02
CA ASN A 213 -13.10 15.02 -1.91
C ASN A 213 -12.86 13.80 -1.00
N LEU A 214 -13.72 13.58 0.02
CA LEU A 214 -13.68 12.35 0.81
C LEU A 214 -14.02 11.14 -0.05
N ILE A 215 -15.04 11.25 -0.91
CA ILE A 215 -15.47 10.17 -1.77
C ILE A 215 -14.39 9.84 -2.80
N GLU A 216 -13.80 10.85 -3.43
CA GLU A 216 -12.65 10.68 -4.32
C GLU A 216 -11.49 9.99 -3.61
N HIS A 217 -11.19 10.40 -2.37
CA HIS A 217 -10.15 9.75 -1.57
C HIS A 217 -10.43 8.24 -1.37
N LEU A 218 -11.67 7.86 -1.07
CA LEU A 218 -12.05 6.44 -0.97
C LEU A 218 -11.86 5.69 -2.30
N CYS A 219 -12.26 6.31 -3.43
CA CYS A 219 -12.05 5.76 -4.77
C CYS A 219 -10.57 5.61 -5.13
N ARG A 220 -9.72 6.56 -4.72
CA ARG A 220 -8.27 6.48 -4.89
C ARG A 220 -7.66 5.34 -4.08
N LEU A 221 -8.10 5.13 -2.84
CA LEU A 221 -7.66 3.99 -2.03
C LEU A 221 -8.01 2.64 -2.67
N ILE A 222 -9.16 2.54 -3.34
CA ILE A 222 -9.53 1.34 -4.12
C ILE A 222 -8.53 1.13 -5.26
N THR A 223 -8.22 2.19 -6.01
CA THR A 223 -7.29 2.14 -7.15
C THR A 223 -5.89 1.74 -6.71
N VAL A 224 -5.37 2.37 -5.66
CA VAL A 224 -4.06 2.04 -5.08
C VAL A 224 -4.03 0.58 -4.69
N SER A 225 -5.09 0.08 -4.03
CA SER A 225 -5.13 -1.32 -3.61
C SER A 225 -5.12 -2.28 -4.80
N ALA A 226 -5.92 -2.03 -5.85
CA ALA A 226 -5.97 -2.86 -7.05
C ALA A 226 -4.64 -2.85 -7.82
N GLN A 227 -4.05 -1.66 -8.01
CA GLN A 227 -2.77 -1.53 -8.73
C GLN A 227 -1.62 -2.15 -7.94
N THR A 228 -1.59 -2.01 -6.62
CA THR A 228 -0.58 -2.67 -5.79
C THR A 228 -0.66 -4.20 -5.92
N VAL A 229 -1.86 -4.79 -5.90
CA VAL A 229 -2.01 -6.24 -6.13
C VAL A 229 -1.48 -6.63 -7.51
N ARG A 230 -1.86 -5.87 -8.55
CA ARG A 230 -1.38 -6.12 -9.91
C ARG A 230 0.15 -6.12 -10.01
N ILE A 231 0.81 -5.09 -9.46
CA ILE A 231 2.28 -4.99 -9.50
C ILE A 231 2.92 -6.15 -8.75
N VAL A 232 2.36 -6.54 -7.60
CA VAL A 232 2.88 -7.66 -6.79
C VAL A 232 2.70 -9.01 -7.48
N ASP A 233 1.59 -9.22 -8.18
CA ASP A 233 1.32 -10.46 -8.92
C ASP A 233 2.25 -10.62 -10.14
N GLU A 234 2.80 -9.51 -10.65
CA GLU A 234 3.78 -9.50 -11.76
C GLU A 234 5.23 -9.73 -11.30
N LEU A 235 5.51 -9.76 -9.97
CA LEU A 235 6.87 -9.95 -9.44
C LEU A 235 7.40 -11.38 -9.70
N PRO A 236 8.68 -11.54 -10.10
CA PRO A 236 9.33 -12.84 -10.09
C PRO A 236 9.57 -13.33 -8.64
N PRO A 237 9.96 -14.60 -8.44
CA PRO A 237 10.42 -15.07 -7.13
C PRO A 237 11.59 -14.23 -6.62
N SER A 238 11.51 -13.76 -5.38
CA SER A 238 12.57 -12.99 -4.73
C SER A 238 13.66 -13.87 -4.12
N LEU A 239 13.36 -15.16 -3.95
CA LEU A 239 14.25 -16.13 -3.33
C LEU A 239 14.80 -17.10 -4.36
N LEU A 240 16.11 -17.37 -4.26
CA LEU A 240 16.75 -18.44 -5.01
C LEU A 240 16.13 -19.81 -4.63
N PRO A 241 16.05 -20.76 -5.57
CA PRO A 241 15.62 -22.13 -5.25
C PRO A 241 16.49 -22.70 -4.14
N ASP A 242 15.87 -23.38 -3.17
CA ASP A 242 16.62 -24.10 -2.13
C ASP A 242 17.48 -25.18 -2.83
N ASN A 243 18.81 -25.05 -2.72
CA ASN A 243 19.74 -25.93 -3.41
C ASN A 243 19.58 -27.38 -2.87
N PRO A 244 19.12 -28.36 -3.67
CA PRO A 244 18.89 -29.71 -3.19
C PRO A 244 20.22 -30.50 -3.18
N ASN A 245 21.18 -30.09 -2.34
CA ASN A 245 22.21 -30.91 -1.69
C ASN A 245 23.39 -30.07 -1.17
N PRO A 246 23.60 -30.00 0.15
CA PRO A 246 24.90 -29.80 0.74
C PRO A 246 25.35 -31.12 1.38
N SER A 247 25.64 -32.14 0.57
CA SER A 247 26.26 -33.39 1.02
C SER A 247 27.39 -33.76 0.07
N GLY A 248 28.60 -33.35 0.43
CA GLY A 248 29.87 -33.71 -0.19
C GLY A 248 30.99 -33.26 0.73
#